data_AF-A0AAV5WLM2-F1
#
_entry.id   AF-A0AAV5WLM2-F1
#
_cell.length_a   1.000
_cell.length_b   1.000
_cell.length_c   1.000
_cell.angle_alpha   90.00
_cell.angle_beta   90.00
_cell.angle_gamma   90.00
#
_symmetry.space_group_name_H-M   'P 1'
#
loop_
_entity.id
_entity.type
_entity.pdbx_description
1 polymer ?
#
loop_
_entity_poly.entity_id
_entity_poly.type
_entity_poly.pdbx_seq_one_letter_code
_entity_poly.pdbx_strand_id
1 'polypeptide(L)'
;TMRLISYMPYTCPVERNKTDKPKFVWHNTLMELGMRLLEAPPVDTFNHSPYAPLGAFHEAPLRGDLLRLTKGALLEIELPLSDKIRTDYIDRALLPLWIAECIHMVGYYILARWCGAAKGDGMFWIHGGHASVHPVGYCEAHRKRADKPTILMPPHHIFGHKTHADWMDYVLNRYRVHMRYTLANYFDVTQSHMLDNKFKVGDRVETIHDEESSMLMPALVKRVAGRRVLLEYSKHDIDKDKFIDKQMWKDMSDDLIYPVAFASEMGLKLCANAKYVAHTKSITDAIAKKKSDVPYAKHDTKKETVPEWTVNKKAFDEWKVGMVCEVIDRIDAQQNVLKAARVLKVLKEGYVQIGPEGPDINEDSFIIHQTSPSLFPVGYAKKYGVRLTSEADDFDWEPFLRRTNYTPAPEHFFHEVDPSKVPFKPGFKLEAVDQNEKVLCPATVKAVKGRLLLVSFDGWDENYDQLYDFRSNELLPIGWCEMVGYVLQEPENNESKDLEAEQVMDEDEEDEDSAPVSKKSRME
;
A
#
# COMPACT_ATOMS: atom_id res chain seq x y z
N THR A 1 -32.69 -24.28 4.14
CA THR A 1 -31.36 -24.55 3.55
C THR A 1 -30.56 -23.28 3.67
N MET A 2 -29.54 -23.25 4.54
CA MET A 2 -28.64 -22.10 4.67
C MET A 2 -28.04 -21.80 3.29
N ARG A 3 -28.23 -20.57 2.79
CA ARG A 3 -27.55 -20.08 1.59
C ARG A 3 -26.08 -19.92 1.96
N LEU A 4 -25.28 -20.96 1.79
CA LEU A 4 -23.88 -20.95 2.22
C LEU A 4 -23.06 -20.25 1.13
N ILE A 5 -22.66 -19.01 1.38
CA ILE A 5 -21.51 -18.44 0.66
C ILE A 5 -20.27 -19.12 1.21
N SER A 6 -19.33 -19.50 0.36
CA SER A 6 -18.04 -20.06 0.79
C SER A 6 -16.88 -19.12 0.45
N TYR A 7 -15.67 -19.47 0.87
CA TYR A 7 -14.45 -18.74 0.56
C TYR A 7 -13.40 -19.71 0.03
N MET A 8 -12.74 -19.32 -1.05
CA MET A 8 -11.59 -20.05 -1.60
C MET A 8 -10.30 -19.42 -1.07
N PRO A 9 -9.55 -20.12 -0.20
CA PRO A 9 -8.29 -19.60 0.36
C PRO A 9 -7.30 -19.23 -0.73
N TYR A 10 -6.66 -18.06 -0.59
CA TYR A 10 -5.77 -17.58 -1.62
C TYR A 10 -4.56 -18.48 -1.84
N THR A 11 -4.32 -18.82 -3.11
CA THR A 11 -3.09 -19.45 -3.58
C THR A 11 -2.39 -18.50 -4.53
N CYS A 12 -1.15 -18.12 -4.20
CA CYS A 12 -0.33 -17.27 -5.04
C CYS A 12 0.14 -18.03 -6.29
N PRO A 13 -0.04 -17.48 -7.51
CA PRO A 13 0.47 -18.09 -8.75
C PRO A 13 2.00 -18.08 -8.88
N VAL A 14 2.69 -17.29 -8.04
CA VAL A 14 4.14 -17.14 -8.05
C VAL A 14 4.72 -17.57 -6.71
N GLU A 15 5.93 -18.13 -6.71
CA GLU A 15 6.65 -18.43 -5.49
C GLU A 15 6.89 -17.15 -4.68
N ARG A 16 6.54 -17.18 -3.39
CA ARG A 16 6.72 -16.07 -2.45
C ARG A 16 7.57 -16.51 -1.28
N ASN A 17 8.30 -15.57 -0.69
CA ASN A 17 9.03 -15.81 0.55
C ASN A 17 8.08 -16.37 1.62
N LYS A 18 8.56 -17.30 2.45
CA LYS A 18 7.77 -17.82 3.58
C LYS A 18 7.34 -16.64 4.45
N THR A 19 6.04 -16.52 4.62
CA THR A 19 5.42 -15.43 5.36
C THR A 19 5.16 -15.91 6.78
N ASP A 20 5.15 -14.97 7.73
CA ASP A 20 4.54 -15.26 9.01
C ASP A 20 3.04 -15.58 8.80
N LYS A 21 2.43 -16.24 9.79
CA LYS A 21 0.99 -16.49 9.74
C LYS A 21 0.26 -15.14 9.71
N PRO A 22 -0.79 -14.99 8.90
CA PRO A 22 -1.60 -13.78 8.92
C PRO A 22 -2.20 -13.63 10.32
N LYS A 23 -2.14 -12.41 10.88
CA LYS A 23 -2.84 -12.08 12.13
C LYS A 23 -4.32 -11.81 11.82
N PHE A 24 -4.58 -10.94 10.85
CA PHE A 24 -5.92 -10.65 10.37
C PHE A 24 -6.19 -11.13 8.94
N VAL A 25 -7.43 -11.53 8.67
CA VAL A 25 -7.95 -11.83 7.33
C VAL A 25 -9.34 -11.24 7.15
N TRP A 26 -9.64 -10.75 5.95
CA TRP A 26 -10.95 -10.15 5.63
C TRP A 26 -12.10 -11.16 5.51
N HIS A 27 -11.84 -12.46 5.71
CA HIS A 27 -12.78 -13.55 5.43
C HIS A 27 -14.15 -13.35 6.08
N ASN A 28 -14.21 -13.15 7.40
CA ASN A 28 -15.49 -13.01 8.11
C ASN A 28 -16.30 -11.82 7.59
N THR A 29 -15.63 -10.69 7.40
CA THR A 29 -16.24 -9.47 6.87
C THR A 29 -16.79 -9.65 5.45
N LEU A 30 -16.07 -10.37 4.59
CA LEU A 30 -16.52 -10.71 3.24
C LEU A 30 -17.75 -11.62 3.29
N MET A 31 -17.78 -12.60 4.19
CA MET A 31 -18.91 -13.51 4.34
C MET A 31 -20.18 -12.76 4.74
N GLU A 32 -20.09 -11.85 5.71
CA GLU A 32 -21.20 -10.97 6.10
C GLU A 32 -21.66 -10.05 4.96
N LEU A 33 -20.72 -9.48 4.21
CA LEU A 33 -21.04 -8.66 3.04
C LEU A 33 -21.80 -9.47 2.00
N GLY A 34 -21.34 -10.69 1.71
CA GLY A 34 -21.98 -11.59 0.77
C GLY A 34 -23.42 -11.91 1.18
N MET A 35 -23.66 -12.19 2.47
CA MET A 35 -25.01 -12.45 2.99
C MET A 35 -25.92 -11.24 2.82
N ARG A 36 -25.43 -10.03 3.15
CA ARG A 36 -26.17 -8.78 2.93
C ARG A 36 -26.53 -8.57 1.45
N LEU A 37 -25.60 -8.85 0.53
CA LEU A 37 -25.84 -8.75 -0.91
C LEU A 37 -26.87 -9.77 -1.43
N LEU A 38 -27.04 -10.91 -0.76
CA LEU A 38 -28.08 -11.90 -1.06
C LEU A 38 -29.49 -11.49 -0.61
N GLU A 39 -29.56 -10.72 0.47
CA GLU A 39 -30.81 -10.27 1.09
C GLU A 39 -31.29 -8.92 0.53
N ALA A 40 -30.37 -8.08 0.09
CA ALA A 40 -30.69 -6.80 -0.51
C ALA A 40 -31.57 -6.96 -1.77
N PRO A 41 -32.53 -6.05 -2.01
CA PRO A 41 -33.14 -5.93 -3.33
C PRO A 41 -32.03 -5.76 -4.38
N PRO A 42 -32.23 -6.16 -5.65
CA PRO A 42 -31.22 -6.02 -6.68
C PRO A 42 -30.88 -4.54 -6.89
N VAL A 43 -29.93 -4.03 -6.12
CA VAL A 43 -29.29 -2.74 -6.36
C VAL A 43 -28.24 -3.03 -7.42
N ASP A 44 -28.34 -2.36 -8.56
CA ASP A 44 -27.53 -2.65 -9.74
C ASP A 44 -26.11 -2.09 -9.67
N THR A 45 -25.70 -1.58 -8.51
CA THR A 45 -24.42 -0.89 -8.34
C THR A 45 -23.30 -1.88 -8.01
N PHE A 46 -22.72 -2.46 -9.05
CA PHE A 46 -21.46 -3.20 -8.97
C PHE A 46 -20.38 -2.33 -8.32
N ASN A 47 -19.55 -2.92 -7.44
CA ASN A 47 -18.46 -2.24 -6.74
C ASN A 47 -18.89 -1.05 -5.83
N HIS A 48 -20.19 -0.96 -5.49
CA HIS A 48 -20.66 -0.02 -4.48
C HIS A 48 -20.69 -0.71 -3.11
N SER A 49 -19.64 -0.46 -2.33
CA SER A 49 -19.40 -1.10 -1.03
C SER A 49 -18.74 -0.11 -0.09
N PRO A 50 -18.64 -0.41 1.22
CA PRO A 50 -17.86 0.41 2.15
C PRO A 50 -16.34 0.21 1.97
N TYR A 51 -15.87 -0.40 0.88
CA TYR A 51 -14.44 -0.63 0.60
C TYR A 51 -13.98 0.27 -0.53
N ALA A 52 -12.75 0.77 -0.43
CA ALA A 52 -12.14 1.51 -1.52
C ALA A 52 -12.02 0.61 -2.77
N PRO A 53 -12.50 1.05 -3.95
CA PRO A 53 -12.46 0.24 -5.16
C PRO A 53 -11.01 0.08 -5.65
N LEU A 54 -10.67 -1.06 -6.25
CA LEU A 54 -9.33 -1.31 -6.81
C LEU A 54 -8.85 -0.21 -7.77
N GLY A 55 -9.79 0.42 -8.49
CA GLY A 55 -9.52 1.54 -9.40
C GLY A 55 -8.89 2.77 -8.72
N ALA A 56 -9.05 2.92 -7.41
CA ALA A 56 -8.53 4.03 -6.62
C ALA A 56 -7.01 3.98 -6.40
N PHE A 57 -6.39 2.82 -6.56
CA PHE A 57 -4.98 2.57 -6.21
C PHE A 57 -4.12 2.43 -7.47
N HIS A 58 -3.43 3.49 -7.89
CA HIS A 58 -2.80 3.55 -9.22
C HIS A 58 -1.81 2.41 -9.51
N GLU A 59 -0.96 2.11 -8.52
CA GLU A 59 0.14 1.15 -8.62
C GLU A 59 -0.23 -0.27 -8.17
N ALA A 60 -1.51 -0.53 -7.89
CA ALA A 60 -1.98 -1.83 -7.41
C ALA A 60 -1.79 -2.91 -8.49
N PRO A 61 -1.11 -4.04 -8.17
CA PRO A 61 -0.94 -5.16 -9.11
C PRO A 61 -2.27 -5.65 -9.68
N LEU A 62 -2.27 -6.11 -10.93
CA LEU A 62 -3.46 -6.62 -11.65
C LEU A 62 -4.61 -5.62 -11.85
N ARG A 63 -4.46 -4.35 -11.44
CA ARG A 63 -5.50 -3.32 -11.56
C ARG A 63 -6.04 -3.20 -12.99
N GLY A 64 -5.15 -3.17 -13.98
CA GLY A 64 -5.54 -2.96 -15.39
C GLY A 64 -6.47 -4.04 -15.93
N ASP A 65 -6.30 -5.29 -15.47
CA ASP A 65 -7.10 -6.43 -15.88
C ASP A 65 -8.40 -6.54 -15.06
N LEU A 66 -8.28 -6.47 -13.73
CA LEU A 66 -9.41 -6.69 -12.83
C LEU A 66 -10.42 -5.54 -12.82
N LEU A 67 -9.99 -4.29 -13.06
CA LEU A 67 -10.88 -3.12 -13.11
C LEU A 67 -11.92 -3.21 -14.23
N ARG A 68 -11.65 -4.02 -15.26
CA ARG A 68 -12.56 -4.24 -16.39
C ARG A 68 -13.65 -5.25 -16.08
N LEU A 69 -13.53 -6.02 -15.00
CA LEU A 69 -14.57 -6.94 -14.58
C LEU A 69 -15.81 -6.15 -14.18
N THR A 70 -16.95 -6.58 -14.70
CA THR A 70 -18.27 -6.05 -14.35
C THR A 70 -19.14 -7.16 -13.78
N LYS A 71 -20.27 -6.78 -13.16
CA LYS A 71 -21.32 -7.74 -12.84
C LYS A 71 -21.66 -8.53 -14.10
N GLY A 72 -21.57 -9.85 -14.00
CA GLY A 72 -21.80 -10.74 -15.11
C GLY A 72 -20.58 -11.12 -15.95
N ALA A 73 -19.39 -10.59 -15.67
CA ALA A 73 -18.20 -11.12 -16.30
C ALA A 73 -18.03 -12.62 -15.95
N LEU A 74 -17.46 -13.39 -16.86
CA LEU A 74 -17.23 -14.82 -16.68
C LEU A 74 -15.76 -15.11 -16.45
N LEU A 75 -15.50 -16.12 -15.62
CA LEU A 75 -14.18 -16.61 -15.26
C LEU A 75 -14.20 -18.13 -15.34
N GLU A 76 -13.10 -18.75 -15.77
CA GLU A 76 -12.86 -20.17 -15.52
C GLU A 76 -12.08 -20.30 -14.22
N ILE A 77 -12.62 -21.08 -13.28
CA ILE A 77 -12.05 -21.25 -11.95
C ILE A 77 -11.80 -22.74 -11.70
N GLU A 78 -10.59 -23.11 -11.29
CA GLU A 78 -10.33 -24.48 -10.87
C GLU A 78 -11.23 -24.88 -9.70
N LEU A 79 -11.78 -26.09 -9.73
CA LEU A 79 -12.56 -26.60 -8.60
C LEU A 79 -11.65 -26.73 -7.36
N PRO A 80 -12.10 -26.32 -6.17
CA PRO A 80 -11.30 -26.44 -4.96
C PRO A 80 -11.03 -27.91 -4.60
N LEU A 81 -9.98 -28.16 -3.82
CA LEU A 81 -9.64 -29.52 -3.34
C LEU A 81 -10.72 -30.14 -2.45
N SER A 82 -11.65 -29.32 -1.94
CA SER A 82 -12.82 -29.78 -1.19
C SER A 82 -13.97 -30.26 -2.07
N ASP A 83 -13.95 -30.00 -3.38
CA ASP A 83 -15.01 -30.44 -4.29
C ASP A 83 -14.83 -31.91 -4.68
N LYS A 84 -15.88 -32.71 -4.48
CA LYS A 84 -15.84 -34.15 -4.74
C LYS A 84 -15.55 -34.49 -6.19
N ILE A 85 -15.94 -33.66 -7.15
CA ILE A 85 -15.61 -33.89 -8.57
C ILE A 85 -14.10 -33.98 -8.75
N ARG A 86 -13.35 -33.11 -8.07
CA ARG A 86 -11.88 -33.10 -8.12
C ARG A 86 -11.24 -34.28 -7.38
N THR A 87 -11.84 -34.77 -6.31
CA THR A 87 -11.21 -35.79 -5.45
C THR A 87 -11.63 -37.23 -5.74
N ASP A 88 -12.87 -37.43 -6.17
CA ASP A 88 -13.55 -38.73 -6.17
C ASP A 88 -13.99 -39.21 -7.56
N TYR A 89 -14.31 -38.30 -8.48
CA TYR A 89 -14.98 -38.65 -9.75
C TYR A 89 -14.10 -38.58 -11.00
N ILE A 90 -12.99 -37.84 -10.97
CA ILE A 90 -12.10 -37.70 -12.12
C ILE A 90 -10.67 -38.16 -11.78
N ASP A 91 -9.89 -38.44 -12.83
CA ASP A 91 -8.46 -38.72 -12.69
C ASP A 91 -7.75 -37.52 -12.04
N ARG A 92 -6.96 -37.77 -10.99
CA ARG A 92 -6.19 -36.74 -10.26
C ARG A 92 -5.11 -36.08 -11.10
N ALA A 93 -4.74 -36.68 -12.24
CA ALA A 93 -3.86 -36.07 -13.23
C ALA A 93 -4.56 -34.91 -13.99
N LEU A 94 -5.89 -34.92 -14.06
CA LEU A 94 -6.67 -33.85 -14.68
C LEU A 94 -6.85 -32.68 -13.70
N LEU A 95 -6.88 -31.48 -14.26
CA LEU A 95 -7.24 -30.26 -13.53
C LEU A 95 -8.66 -29.83 -13.92
N PRO A 96 -9.66 -29.99 -13.04
CA PRO A 96 -11.03 -29.60 -13.35
C PRO A 96 -11.23 -28.09 -13.14
N LEU A 97 -11.78 -27.43 -14.16
CA LEU A 97 -12.24 -26.05 -14.09
C LEU A 97 -13.73 -25.98 -14.34
N TRP A 98 -14.38 -24.95 -13.82
CA TRP A 98 -15.73 -24.59 -14.22
C TRP A 98 -15.91 -23.09 -14.40
N ILE A 99 -16.97 -22.72 -15.10
CA ILE A 99 -17.30 -21.33 -15.35
C ILE A 99 -18.01 -20.75 -14.13
N ALA A 100 -17.54 -19.60 -13.67
CA ALA A 100 -18.18 -18.80 -12.63
C ALA A 100 -18.51 -17.39 -13.16
N GLU A 101 -19.61 -16.83 -12.67
CA GLU A 101 -20.06 -15.48 -12.97
C GLU A 101 -19.67 -14.54 -11.83
N CYS A 102 -19.03 -13.43 -12.17
CA CYS A 102 -18.74 -12.33 -11.26
C CYS A 102 -20.05 -11.65 -10.84
N ILE A 103 -20.38 -11.70 -9.56
CA ILE A 103 -21.57 -11.08 -8.98
C ILE A 103 -21.23 -9.70 -8.41
N HIS A 104 -20.09 -9.61 -7.71
CA HIS A 104 -19.60 -8.39 -7.08
C HIS A 104 -18.09 -8.43 -6.92
N MET A 105 -17.49 -7.28 -6.62
CA MET A 105 -16.05 -7.17 -6.36
C MET A 105 -15.81 -6.09 -5.30
N VAL A 106 -14.91 -6.36 -4.35
CA VAL A 106 -14.43 -5.41 -3.32
C VAL A 106 -12.92 -5.57 -3.14
N GLY A 107 -12.16 -4.48 -3.32
CA GLY A 107 -10.69 -4.57 -3.41
C GLY A 107 -10.27 -5.63 -4.44
N TYR A 108 -9.53 -6.64 -4.01
CA TYR A 108 -9.18 -7.78 -4.86
C TYR A 108 -10.16 -8.95 -4.82
N TYR A 109 -11.13 -8.97 -3.91
CA TYR A 109 -12.03 -10.11 -3.74
C TYR A 109 -13.20 -10.03 -4.72
N ILE A 110 -13.44 -11.14 -5.40
CA ILE A 110 -14.54 -11.35 -6.34
C ILE A 110 -15.55 -12.26 -5.65
N LEU A 111 -16.79 -11.80 -5.53
CA LEU A 111 -17.92 -12.65 -5.20
C LEU A 111 -18.39 -13.28 -6.50
N ALA A 112 -18.18 -14.58 -6.65
CA ALA A 112 -18.52 -15.33 -7.83
C ALA A 112 -19.68 -16.30 -7.54
N ARG A 113 -20.33 -16.76 -8.60
CA ARG A 113 -21.31 -17.84 -8.55
C ARG A 113 -21.05 -18.83 -9.67
N TRP A 114 -21.03 -20.11 -9.35
CA TRP A 114 -20.89 -21.15 -10.38
C TRP A 114 -22.01 -21.10 -11.42
N CYS A 115 -21.65 -21.19 -12.69
CA CYS A 115 -22.59 -21.30 -13.79
C CYS A 115 -23.43 -22.57 -13.64
N GLY A 116 -24.76 -22.41 -13.64
CA GLY A 116 -25.71 -23.51 -13.44
C GLY A 116 -26.23 -23.66 -12.00
N ALA A 117 -25.65 -22.95 -11.02
CA ALA A 117 -26.18 -22.90 -9.67
C ALA A 117 -27.53 -22.16 -9.61
N ALA A 118 -28.38 -22.57 -8.66
CA ALA A 118 -29.63 -21.87 -8.38
C ALA A 118 -29.37 -20.47 -7.78
N LYS A 119 -30.38 -19.59 -7.80
CA LYS A 119 -30.25 -18.26 -7.19
C LYS A 119 -30.06 -18.41 -5.67
N GLY A 120 -28.96 -17.85 -5.15
CA GLY A 120 -28.61 -17.92 -3.73
C GLY A 120 -27.86 -19.19 -3.32
N ASP A 121 -27.38 -19.97 -4.30
CA ASP A 121 -26.56 -21.16 -4.10
C ASP A 121 -25.29 -21.09 -4.96
N GLY A 122 -24.28 -21.89 -4.62
CA GLY A 122 -23.02 -21.97 -5.36
C GLY A 122 -22.22 -20.66 -5.41
N MET A 123 -22.41 -19.78 -4.43
CA MET A 123 -21.72 -18.51 -4.32
C MET A 123 -20.48 -18.63 -3.45
N PHE A 124 -19.41 -17.94 -3.84
CA PHE A 124 -18.15 -17.99 -3.13
C PHE A 124 -17.32 -16.74 -3.37
N TRP A 125 -16.53 -16.37 -2.38
CA TRP A 125 -15.48 -15.36 -2.50
C TRP A 125 -14.19 -16.00 -2.98
N ILE A 126 -13.51 -15.33 -3.90
CA ILE A 126 -12.17 -15.69 -4.38
C ILE A 126 -11.37 -14.42 -4.63
N HIS A 127 -10.08 -14.45 -4.33
CA HIS A 127 -9.17 -13.36 -4.63
C HIS A 127 -8.88 -13.29 -6.14
N GLY A 128 -8.95 -12.12 -6.77
CA GLY A 128 -8.82 -11.95 -8.21
C GLY A 128 -7.43 -12.29 -8.76
N GLY A 129 -6.38 -12.23 -7.93
CA GLY A 129 -5.05 -12.71 -8.25
C GLY A 129 -4.80 -14.19 -7.97
N HIS A 130 -5.81 -14.97 -7.57
CA HIS A 130 -5.66 -16.39 -7.22
C HIS A 130 -5.15 -17.21 -8.41
N ALA A 131 -4.27 -18.18 -8.15
CA ALA A 131 -3.67 -19.07 -9.15
C ALA A 131 -4.65 -19.94 -9.96
N SER A 132 -5.94 -19.92 -9.61
CA SER A 132 -6.98 -20.74 -10.24
C SER A 132 -7.96 -19.92 -11.05
N VAL A 133 -7.80 -18.59 -11.08
CA VAL A 133 -8.69 -17.67 -11.79
C VAL A 133 -8.11 -17.45 -13.17
N HIS A 134 -8.87 -17.82 -14.19
CA HIS A 134 -8.44 -17.74 -15.58
C HIS A 134 -9.52 -17.11 -16.47
N PRO A 135 -9.14 -16.55 -17.64
CA PRO A 135 -10.10 -16.15 -18.65
C PRO A 135 -10.84 -17.38 -19.22
N VAL A 136 -12.09 -17.17 -19.64
CA VAL A 136 -12.83 -18.17 -20.45
C VAL A 136 -12.02 -18.52 -21.70
N GLY A 137 -11.85 -19.81 -21.96
CA GLY A 137 -11.01 -20.37 -23.02
C GLY A 137 -9.68 -20.95 -22.52
N TYR A 138 -9.27 -20.67 -21.29
CA TYR A 138 -8.05 -21.22 -20.69
C TYR A 138 -8.07 -22.75 -20.65
N CYS A 139 -9.19 -23.37 -20.27
CA CYS A 139 -9.35 -24.81 -20.17
C CYS A 139 -9.16 -25.52 -21.52
N GLU A 140 -9.67 -24.95 -22.62
CA GLU A 140 -9.46 -25.53 -23.95
C GLU A 140 -8.00 -25.38 -24.40
N ALA A 141 -7.39 -24.21 -24.15
CA ALA A 141 -6.01 -23.93 -24.50
C ALA A 141 -5.02 -24.89 -23.81
N HIS A 142 -5.36 -25.37 -22.62
CA HIS A 142 -4.48 -26.21 -21.80
C HIS A 142 -4.89 -27.69 -21.71
N ARG A 143 -5.91 -28.13 -22.45
CA ARG A 143 -6.44 -29.51 -22.36
C ARG A 143 -5.43 -30.60 -22.73
N LYS A 144 -4.39 -30.25 -23.48
CA LYS A 144 -3.33 -31.17 -23.94
C LYS A 144 -1.98 -30.95 -23.26
N ARG A 145 -1.94 -30.18 -22.17
CA ARG A 145 -0.71 -30.01 -21.39
C ARG A 145 -0.16 -31.37 -20.95
N ALA A 146 1.16 -31.52 -21.03
CA ALA A 146 1.83 -32.78 -20.71
C ALA A 146 1.92 -33.05 -19.19
N ASP A 147 1.99 -31.99 -18.38
CA ASP A 147 2.11 -32.06 -16.93
C ASP A 147 0.75 -32.24 -16.24
N LYS A 148 -0.22 -31.40 -16.61
CA LYS A 148 -1.52 -31.33 -15.96
C LYS A 148 -2.61 -30.85 -16.92
N PRO A 149 -3.17 -31.75 -17.76
CA PRO A 149 -4.22 -31.41 -18.71
C PRO A 149 -5.49 -30.93 -17.99
N THR A 150 -6.14 -29.93 -18.56
CA THR A 150 -7.36 -29.32 -18.03
C THR A 150 -8.63 -29.97 -18.59
N ILE A 151 -9.71 -29.96 -17.79
CA ILE A 151 -11.04 -30.43 -18.19
C ILE A 151 -12.14 -29.54 -17.61
N LEU A 152 -13.18 -29.27 -18.40
CA LEU A 152 -14.30 -28.45 -17.96
C LEU A 152 -15.36 -29.33 -17.28
N MET A 153 -15.54 -29.19 -15.96
CA MET A 153 -16.43 -30.02 -15.14
C MET A 153 -17.23 -29.21 -14.12
N PRO A 154 -18.58 -29.33 -14.06
CA PRO A 154 -19.37 -28.63 -13.05
C PRO A 154 -19.03 -29.10 -11.63
N PRO A 155 -19.08 -28.23 -10.61
CA PRO A 155 -18.95 -28.60 -9.21
C PRO A 155 -19.92 -29.71 -8.78
N HIS A 156 -19.54 -30.53 -7.80
CA HIS A 156 -20.33 -31.71 -7.38
C HIS A 156 -21.79 -31.38 -7.05
N HIS A 157 -22.02 -30.28 -6.32
CA HIS A 157 -23.36 -29.85 -5.90
C HIS A 157 -24.26 -29.42 -7.07
N ILE A 158 -23.69 -29.08 -8.23
CA ILE A 158 -24.41 -28.62 -9.42
C ILE A 158 -24.51 -29.74 -10.46
N PHE A 159 -23.50 -30.60 -10.56
CA PHE A 159 -23.34 -31.63 -11.61
C PHE A 159 -24.64 -32.38 -11.92
N GLY A 160 -25.37 -32.78 -10.86
CA GLY A 160 -26.69 -33.40 -10.96
C GLY A 160 -26.66 -34.70 -11.77
N HIS A 161 -27.76 -35.02 -12.46
CA HIS A 161 -27.87 -36.19 -13.36
C HIS A 161 -27.62 -35.84 -14.84
N LYS A 162 -27.08 -34.65 -15.12
CA LYS A 162 -26.87 -34.17 -16.49
C LYS A 162 -25.60 -34.77 -17.09
N THR A 163 -25.63 -35.03 -18.39
CA THR A 163 -24.45 -35.45 -19.14
C THR A 163 -23.54 -34.26 -19.42
N HIS A 164 -22.29 -34.53 -19.82
CA HIS A 164 -21.39 -33.48 -20.28
C HIS A 164 -21.98 -32.68 -21.47
N ALA A 165 -22.68 -33.35 -22.39
CA ALA A 165 -23.32 -32.70 -23.54
C ALA A 165 -24.43 -31.74 -23.09
N ASP A 166 -25.26 -32.12 -22.11
CA ASP A 166 -26.30 -31.26 -21.55
C ASP A 166 -25.70 -30.00 -20.90
N TRP A 167 -24.57 -30.15 -20.24
CA TRP A 167 -23.83 -29.05 -19.64
C TRP A 167 -23.21 -28.12 -20.67
N MET A 168 -22.65 -28.66 -21.75
CA MET A 168 -22.10 -27.85 -22.83
C MET A 168 -23.19 -27.10 -23.58
N ASP A 169 -24.35 -27.73 -23.85
CA ASP A 169 -25.52 -27.05 -24.39
C ASP A 169 -25.99 -25.91 -23.47
N TYR A 170 -26.05 -26.17 -22.16
CA TYR A 170 -26.39 -25.15 -21.18
C TYR A 170 -25.42 -23.97 -21.22
N VAL A 171 -24.11 -24.21 -21.19
CA VAL A 171 -23.08 -23.15 -21.19
C VAL A 171 -23.09 -22.34 -22.48
N LEU A 172 -23.14 -23.01 -23.64
CA LEU A 172 -23.03 -22.38 -24.95
C LEU A 172 -24.32 -21.67 -25.34
N ASN A 173 -25.46 -22.35 -25.24
CA ASN A 173 -26.72 -21.88 -25.83
C ASN A 173 -27.63 -21.17 -24.82
N ARG A 174 -27.67 -21.65 -23.57
CA ARG A 174 -28.55 -21.07 -22.54
C ARG A 174 -27.87 -19.97 -21.75
N TYR A 175 -26.63 -20.19 -21.35
CA TYR A 175 -25.83 -19.25 -20.57
C TYR A 175 -25.03 -18.28 -21.44
N ARG A 176 -24.90 -18.59 -22.75
CA ARG A 176 -24.38 -17.68 -23.79
C ARG A 176 -23.00 -17.15 -23.45
N VAL A 177 -22.10 -18.04 -23.01
CA VAL A 177 -20.72 -17.71 -22.60
C VAL A 177 -20.00 -16.82 -23.62
N HIS A 178 -20.21 -17.06 -24.91
CA HIS A 178 -19.58 -16.36 -26.02
C HIS A 178 -20.03 -14.89 -26.19
N MET A 179 -21.06 -14.43 -25.48
CA MET A 179 -21.53 -13.03 -25.50
C MET A 179 -21.15 -12.26 -24.24
N ARG A 180 -20.38 -12.86 -23.32
CA ARG A 180 -20.04 -12.25 -22.04
C ARG A 180 -18.57 -11.89 -21.96
N TYR A 181 -18.29 -10.82 -21.24
CA TYR A 181 -16.93 -10.36 -20.99
C TYR A 181 -16.19 -11.34 -20.07
N THR A 182 -14.88 -11.47 -20.28
CA THR A 182 -13.94 -12.25 -19.45
C THR A 182 -12.61 -11.50 -19.33
N LEU A 183 -11.71 -11.97 -18.47
CA LEU A 183 -10.33 -11.49 -18.41
C LEU A 183 -9.60 -11.60 -19.76
N ALA A 184 -8.52 -10.85 -19.92
CA ALA A 184 -7.67 -10.93 -21.10
C ALA A 184 -6.95 -12.29 -21.19
N ASN A 185 -6.66 -12.75 -22.40
CA ASN A 185 -5.98 -14.03 -22.63
C ASN A 185 -4.52 -14.07 -22.16
N TYR A 186 -3.91 -12.91 -21.89
CA TYR A 186 -2.57 -12.78 -21.31
C TYR A 186 -2.58 -12.63 -19.79
N PHE A 187 -3.73 -12.79 -19.12
CA PHE A 187 -3.85 -12.55 -17.69
C PHE A 187 -2.88 -13.38 -16.84
N ASP A 188 -2.64 -14.65 -17.19
CA ASP A 188 -1.68 -15.50 -16.48
C ASP A 188 -0.24 -14.95 -16.57
N VAL A 189 0.10 -14.28 -17.68
CA VAL A 189 1.38 -13.58 -17.85
C VAL A 189 1.40 -12.36 -16.93
N THR A 190 0.32 -11.57 -16.85
CA THR A 190 0.26 -10.45 -15.89
C THR A 190 0.42 -10.96 -14.45
N GLN A 191 -0.22 -12.08 -14.10
CA GLN A 191 -0.09 -12.71 -12.78
C GLN A 191 1.35 -13.13 -12.47
N SER A 192 2.11 -13.64 -13.45
CA SER A 192 3.52 -14.01 -13.21
C SER A 192 4.43 -12.83 -12.88
N HIS A 193 4.01 -11.60 -13.22
CA HIS A 193 4.76 -10.36 -12.99
C HIS A 193 4.20 -9.52 -11.83
N MET A 194 3.14 -9.97 -11.15
CA MET A 194 2.42 -9.14 -10.16
C MET A 194 3.24 -8.80 -8.89
N LEU A 195 4.31 -9.58 -8.63
CA LEU A 195 5.23 -9.38 -7.51
C LEU A 195 6.58 -8.83 -7.95
N ASP A 196 6.72 -8.42 -9.22
CA ASP A 196 7.96 -7.88 -9.74
C ASP A 196 8.39 -6.63 -8.96
N ASN A 197 9.69 -6.55 -8.73
CA ASN A 197 10.33 -5.41 -8.12
C ASN A 197 11.57 -5.04 -8.93
N LYS A 198 11.79 -3.74 -9.11
CA LYS A 198 12.97 -3.24 -9.83
C LYS A 198 14.26 -3.39 -9.04
N PHE A 199 14.17 -3.55 -7.72
CA PHE A 199 15.30 -3.81 -6.83
C PHE A 199 15.46 -5.30 -6.55
N LYS A 200 16.70 -5.71 -6.34
CA LYS A 200 17.10 -7.05 -5.93
C LYS A 200 17.75 -7.02 -4.56
N VAL A 201 17.67 -8.14 -3.84
CA VAL A 201 18.38 -8.28 -2.57
C VAL A 201 19.88 -8.09 -2.80
N GLY A 202 20.48 -7.22 -1.98
CA GLY A 202 21.88 -6.81 -2.06
C GLY A 202 22.12 -5.54 -2.87
N ASP A 203 21.12 -5.02 -3.60
CA ASP A 203 21.24 -3.74 -4.30
C ASP A 203 21.52 -2.62 -3.28
N ARG A 204 22.44 -1.73 -3.63
CA ARG A 204 22.89 -0.62 -2.81
C ARG A 204 22.21 0.67 -3.24
N VAL A 205 21.68 1.42 -2.29
CA VAL A 205 21.01 2.71 -2.46
C VAL A 205 21.56 3.73 -1.47
N GLU A 206 21.25 5.00 -1.69
CA GLU A 206 21.37 6.05 -0.67
C GLU A 206 19.97 6.40 -0.16
N THR A 207 19.83 6.67 1.14
CA THR A 207 18.56 7.05 1.78
C THR A 207 18.82 8.07 2.87
N ILE A 208 17.77 8.71 3.39
CA ILE A 208 17.86 9.71 4.45
C ILE A 208 18.44 9.10 5.73
N HIS A 209 19.30 9.86 6.42
CA HIS A 209 19.80 9.56 7.75
C HIS A 209 18.70 9.76 8.81
N ASP A 210 18.49 8.77 9.66
CA ASP A 210 17.33 8.73 10.57
C ASP A 210 17.25 9.83 11.63
N GLU A 211 18.39 10.35 12.09
CA GLU A 211 18.40 11.40 13.14
C GLU A 211 18.78 12.80 12.62
N GLU A 212 19.26 12.92 11.38
CA GLU A 212 19.66 14.20 10.78
C GLU A 212 19.27 14.12 9.32
N SER A 213 18.00 14.43 9.03
CA SER A 213 17.38 14.18 7.73
C SER A 213 18.01 14.98 6.58
N SER A 214 18.88 15.95 6.92
CA SER A 214 19.67 16.75 5.98
C SER A 214 20.81 16.01 5.31
N MET A 215 21.12 14.80 5.78
CA MET A 215 22.19 13.94 5.29
C MET A 215 21.66 12.64 4.71
N LEU A 216 22.45 12.05 3.80
CA LEU A 216 22.18 10.73 3.26
C LEU A 216 23.15 9.69 3.82
N MET A 217 22.73 8.42 3.77
CA MET A 217 23.48 7.24 4.17
C MET A 217 23.33 6.11 3.16
N PRO A 218 24.38 5.29 2.94
CA PRO A 218 24.27 4.10 2.12
C PRO A 218 23.50 2.98 2.83
N ALA A 219 22.56 2.36 2.13
CA ALA A 219 21.78 1.23 2.58
C ALA A 219 21.79 0.10 1.53
N LEU A 220 21.44 -1.10 1.97
CA LEU A 220 21.29 -2.29 1.14
C LEU A 220 19.83 -2.76 1.17
N VAL A 221 19.34 -3.24 0.04
CA VAL A 221 18.08 -3.96 -0.06
C VAL A 221 18.25 -5.31 0.62
N LYS A 222 17.69 -5.44 1.82
CA LYS A 222 17.77 -6.67 2.62
C LYS A 222 16.72 -7.70 2.21
N ARG A 223 15.52 -7.23 1.86
CA ARG A 223 14.38 -8.07 1.50
C ARG A 223 13.48 -7.35 0.49
N VAL A 224 12.82 -8.14 -0.36
CA VAL A 224 11.81 -7.68 -1.31
C VAL A 224 10.52 -8.44 -1.05
N ALA A 225 9.39 -7.73 -0.99
CA ALA A 225 8.06 -8.28 -0.82
C ALA A 225 7.06 -7.53 -1.71
N GLY A 226 6.78 -8.09 -2.89
CA GLY A 226 6.06 -7.39 -3.95
C GLY A 226 6.76 -6.07 -4.27
N ARG A 227 6.03 -4.96 -4.25
CA ARG A 227 6.58 -3.62 -4.46
C ARG A 227 7.41 -3.07 -3.31
N ARG A 228 7.31 -3.64 -2.10
CA ARG A 228 7.99 -3.13 -0.92
C ARG A 228 9.41 -3.67 -0.81
N VAL A 229 10.34 -2.80 -0.43
CA VAL A 229 11.74 -3.14 -0.16
C VAL A 229 12.08 -2.80 1.28
N LEU A 230 12.79 -3.71 1.94
CA LEU A 230 13.37 -3.49 3.25
C LEU A 230 14.81 -3.01 3.05
N LEU A 231 15.08 -1.77 3.42
CA LEU A 231 16.42 -1.23 3.43
C LEU A 231 17.04 -1.40 4.82
N GLU A 232 18.33 -1.69 4.85
CA GLU A 232 19.15 -1.78 6.06
C GLU A 232 20.44 -1.01 5.80
N TYR A 233 20.89 -0.16 6.74
CA TYR A 233 22.13 0.58 6.53
C TYR A 233 23.31 -0.36 6.31
N SER A 234 24.17 0.01 5.36
CA SER A 234 25.25 -0.86 4.92
C SER A 234 26.40 -0.88 5.93
N LYS A 235 26.47 -1.94 6.75
CA LYS A 235 27.57 -2.15 7.73
C LYS A 235 28.98 -2.09 7.12
N HIS A 236 29.10 -2.25 5.80
CA HIS A 236 30.36 -2.21 5.06
C HIS A 236 30.71 -0.83 4.51
N ASP A 237 29.71 0.04 4.31
CA ASP A 237 29.87 1.34 3.67
C ASP A 237 29.78 2.51 4.66
N ILE A 238 29.38 2.26 5.91
CA ILE A 238 29.40 3.23 7.02
C ILE A 238 30.52 2.91 8.02
N ASP A 239 30.92 3.89 8.82
CA ASP A 239 31.76 3.65 10.00
C ASP A 239 30.92 2.97 11.09
N LYS A 240 31.54 2.33 12.10
CA LYS A 240 30.82 1.56 13.14
C LYS A 240 29.88 2.46 13.96
N ASP A 241 28.66 2.60 13.45
CA ASP A 241 27.64 3.51 13.94
C ASP A 241 26.54 2.76 14.70
N LYS A 242 25.83 3.46 15.59
CA LYS A 242 24.65 2.98 16.32
C LYS A 242 23.47 2.63 15.39
N PHE A 243 23.53 3.05 14.12
CA PHE A 243 22.50 2.77 13.12
C PHE A 243 22.63 1.40 12.44
N ILE A 244 23.68 0.63 12.76
CA ILE A 244 23.80 -0.75 12.28
C ILE A 244 22.56 -1.55 12.72
N ASP A 245 22.00 -2.36 11.81
CA ASP A 245 20.75 -3.14 11.99
C ASP A 245 19.45 -2.33 11.99
N LYS A 246 19.51 -0.99 11.84
CA LYS A 246 18.30 -0.21 11.62
C LYS A 246 17.72 -0.49 10.23
N GLN A 247 16.42 -0.76 10.20
CA GLN A 247 15.70 -1.21 9.01
C GLN A 247 14.51 -0.31 8.71
N MET A 248 14.22 -0.12 7.42
CA MET A 248 13.12 0.71 6.95
C MET A 248 12.41 0.06 5.75
N TRP A 249 11.09 -0.06 5.84
CA TRP A 249 10.27 -0.46 4.71
C TRP A 249 9.90 0.74 3.85
N LYS A 250 10.00 0.58 2.53
CA LYS A 250 9.60 1.58 1.54
C LYS A 250 8.96 0.90 0.33
N ASP A 251 8.00 1.56 -0.32
CA ASP A 251 7.63 1.19 -1.69
C ASP A 251 8.82 1.43 -2.63
N MET A 252 9.00 0.61 -3.66
CA MET A 252 10.07 0.78 -4.63
C MET A 252 10.01 2.14 -5.37
N SER A 253 8.89 2.86 -5.30
CA SER A 253 8.72 4.19 -5.88
C SER A 253 8.79 5.35 -4.89
N ASP A 254 9.22 5.10 -3.66
CA ASP A 254 9.46 6.14 -2.66
C ASP A 254 10.57 7.11 -3.12
N ASP A 255 10.28 8.41 -3.09
CA ASP A 255 11.19 9.54 -3.40
C ASP A 255 12.38 9.65 -2.45
N LEU A 256 12.38 8.94 -1.32
CA LEU A 256 13.49 8.92 -0.37
C LEU A 256 14.47 7.77 -0.63
N ILE A 257 14.32 7.05 -1.75
CA ILE A 257 15.30 6.08 -2.24
C ILE A 257 16.10 6.72 -3.37
N TYR A 258 17.39 6.96 -3.11
CA TYR A 258 18.31 7.60 -4.05
C TYR A 258 19.30 6.59 -4.65
N PRO A 259 19.75 6.82 -5.90
CA PRO A 259 20.75 5.96 -6.51
C PRO A 259 22.13 6.19 -5.88
N VAL A 260 23.05 5.26 -6.09
CA VAL A 260 24.43 5.42 -5.61
C VAL A 260 25.08 6.66 -6.22
N ALA A 261 25.78 7.41 -5.37
CA ALA A 261 26.46 8.67 -5.67
C ALA A 261 25.56 9.91 -5.81
N PHE A 262 24.26 9.80 -5.51
CA PHE A 262 23.33 10.94 -5.54
C PHE A 262 23.77 12.08 -4.62
N ALA A 263 24.15 11.77 -3.37
CA ALA A 263 24.64 12.78 -2.44
C ALA A 263 25.84 13.55 -2.99
N SER A 264 26.80 12.82 -3.58
CA SER A 264 28.00 13.41 -4.20
C SER A 264 27.66 14.28 -5.40
N GLU A 265 26.69 13.89 -6.23
CA GLU A 265 26.28 14.63 -7.43
C GLU A 265 25.58 15.94 -7.09
N MET A 266 24.75 15.91 -6.04
CA MET A 266 23.98 17.05 -5.54
C MET A 266 24.76 17.94 -4.57
N GLY A 267 25.97 17.55 -4.17
CA GLY A 267 26.79 18.30 -3.21
C GLY A 267 26.22 18.27 -1.79
N LEU A 268 25.59 17.15 -1.42
CA LEU A 268 24.99 16.91 -0.11
C LEU A 268 25.98 16.24 0.84
N LYS A 269 25.71 16.33 2.14
CA LYS A 269 26.43 15.56 3.15
C LYS A 269 26.08 14.08 3.02
N LEU A 270 27.10 13.23 3.04
CA LEU A 270 26.97 11.77 3.01
C LEU A 270 27.68 11.20 4.23
N CYS A 271 26.93 10.54 5.11
CA CYS A 271 27.46 9.81 6.25
C CYS A 271 27.86 8.40 5.78
N ALA A 272 29.15 8.24 5.43
CA ALA A 272 29.72 6.99 4.94
C ALA A 272 31.23 6.96 5.18
N ASN A 273 31.81 5.76 5.18
CA ASN A 273 33.25 5.61 5.35
C ASN A 273 34.04 6.13 4.14
N ALA A 274 35.33 6.40 4.34
CA ALA A 274 36.20 6.99 3.32
C ALA A 274 36.25 6.19 2.00
N LYS A 275 36.10 4.86 2.06
CA LYS A 275 36.09 4.00 0.87
C LYS A 275 34.84 4.25 0.03
N TYR A 276 33.67 4.29 0.65
CA TYR A 276 32.42 4.56 -0.06
C TYR A 276 32.36 5.98 -0.61
N VAL A 277 32.85 6.97 0.15
CA VAL A 277 32.98 8.36 -0.33
C VAL A 277 33.90 8.46 -1.55
N ALA A 278 35.04 7.77 -1.55
CA ALA A 278 35.94 7.74 -2.71
C ALA A 278 35.29 7.07 -3.93
N HIS A 279 34.50 6.01 -3.70
CA HIS A 279 33.76 5.29 -4.73
C HIS A 279 32.71 6.17 -5.41
N THR A 280 31.84 6.83 -4.63
CA THR A 280 30.82 7.75 -5.17
C THR A 280 31.44 8.92 -5.94
N LYS A 281 32.57 9.46 -5.47
CA LYS A 281 33.32 10.49 -6.20
C LYS A 281 33.84 10.00 -7.56
N SER A 282 34.30 8.75 -7.64
CA SER A 282 34.78 8.16 -8.91
C SER A 282 33.66 8.04 -9.95
N ILE A 283 32.44 7.75 -9.48
CA ILE A 283 31.22 7.68 -10.29
C ILE A 283 30.86 9.08 -10.80
N THR A 284 30.74 10.07 -9.91
CA THR A 284 30.37 11.44 -10.29
C THR A 284 31.40 12.08 -11.22
N ASP A 285 32.70 11.85 -11.00
CA ASP A 285 33.77 12.29 -11.91
C ASP A 285 33.65 11.65 -13.31
N ALA A 286 33.24 10.39 -13.40
CA ALA A 286 33.04 9.69 -14.67
C ALA A 286 31.80 10.21 -15.41
N ILE A 287 30.69 10.45 -14.70
CA ILE A 287 29.45 11.03 -15.23
C ILE A 287 29.71 12.45 -15.75
N ALA A 288 30.39 13.29 -14.97
CA ALA A 288 30.74 14.66 -15.37
C ALA A 288 31.61 14.69 -16.64
N LYS A 289 32.47 13.68 -16.83
CA LYS A 289 33.30 13.49 -18.03
C LYS A 289 32.58 12.77 -19.17
N LYS A 290 31.29 12.45 -19.03
CA LYS A 290 30.46 11.72 -20.00
C LYS A 290 31.10 10.41 -20.48
N LYS A 291 31.74 9.68 -19.55
CA LYS A 291 32.32 8.37 -19.86
C LYS A 291 31.20 7.37 -20.14
N SER A 292 31.40 6.50 -21.13
CA SER A 292 30.49 5.38 -21.42
C SER A 292 30.54 4.29 -20.35
N ASP A 293 31.71 4.11 -19.72
CA ASP A 293 31.94 3.14 -18.66
C ASP A 293 32.07 3.88 -17.32
N VAL A 294 30.93 4.07 -16.65
CA VAL A 294 30.86 4.66 -15.31
C VAL A 294 31.14 3.55 -14.30
N PRO A 295 32.07 3.74 -13.34
CA PRO A 295 32.61 2.68 -12.48
C PRO A 295 31.65 2.26 -11.36
N TYR A 296 30.40 1.94 -11.69
CA TYR A 296 29.44 1.35 -10.76
C TYR A 296 29.89 -0.05 -10.33
N ALA A 297 29.77 -0.36 -9.05
CA ALA A 297 29.90 -1.72 -8.56
C ALA A 297 28.69 -2.56 -9.00
N LYS A 298 28.84 -3.89 -8.98
CA LYS A 298 27.82 -4.85 -9.44
C LYS A 298 26.42 -4.60 -8.88
N HIS A 299 26.33 -4.18 -7.62
CA HIS A 299 25.09 -3.99 -6.89
C HIS A 299 24.72 -2.51 -6.71
N ASP A 300 25.45 -1.57 -7.31
CA ASP A 300 25.08 -0.17 -7.21
C ASP A 300 23.84 0.12 -8.04
N THR A 301 22.84 0.71 -7.40
CA THR A 301 21.67 1.23 -8.11
C THR A 301 22.05 2.47 -8.91
N LYS A 302 21.43 2.60 -10.08
CA LYS A 302 21.65 3.70 -11.00
C LYS A 302 20.41 4.59 -11.04
N LYS A 303 20.53 5.74 -11.71
CA LYS A 303 19.40 6.65 -11.89
C LYS A 303 18.21 5.97 -12.58
N GLU A 304 18.46 5.03 -13.48
CA GLU A 304 17.41 4.27 -14.18
C GLU A 304 16.75 3.20 -13.29
N THR A 305 17.34 2.87 -12.14
CA THR A 305 16.77 1.92 -11.17
C THR A 305 15.79 2.59 -10.22
N VAL A 306 15.97 3.87 -9.90
CA VAL A 306 15.08 4.66 -9.02
C VAL A 306 13.95 5.32 -9.84
N PRO A 307 12.89 5.86 -9.20
CA PRO A 307 11.80 6.52 -9.92
C PRO A 307 12.29 7.68 -10.79
N GLU A 308 11.88 7.69 -12.06
CA GLU A 308 12.13 8.81 -12.94
C GLU A 308 11.12 9.92 -12.65
N TRP A 309 11.60 11.02 -12.07
CA TRP A 309 10.78 12.18 -11.78
C TRP A 309 10.65 13.06 -13.02
N THR A 310 9.41 13.34 -13.43
CA THR A 310 9.18 14.31 -14.51
C THR A 310 9.31 15.71 -13.95
N VAL A 311 10.31 16.45 -14.40
CA VAL A 311 10.50 17.86 -14.05
C VAL A 311 9.29 18.69 -14.50
N ASN A 312 8.71 19.46 -13.58
CA ASN A 312 7.74 20.49 -13.93
C ASN A 312 8.47 21.63 -14.65
N LYS A 313 8.58 21.55 -15.98
CA LYS A 313 9.29 22.53 -16.81
C LYS A 313 8.77 23.97 -16.65
N LYS A 314 7.53 24.15 -16.18
CA LYS A 314 6.97 25.49 -15.93
C LYS A 314 7.46 26.10 -14.61
N ALA A 315 7.88 25.28 -13.66
CA ALA A 315 8.31 25.71 -12.32
C ALA A 315 9.82 25.58 -12.09
N PHE A 316 10.50 24.76 -12.91
CA PHE A 316 11.89 24.36 -12.69
C PHE A 316 12.86 25.52 -12.45
N ASP A 317 12.78 26.58 -13.27
CA ASP A 317 13.67 27.76 -13.15
C ASP A 317 13.12 28.84 -12.19
N GLU A 318 11.94 28.64 -11.61
CA GLU A 318 11.25 29.64 -10.79
C GLU A 318 11.42 29.42 -9.28
N TRP A 319 11.81 28.21 -8.84
CA TRP A 319 12.13 27.92 -7.43
C TRP A 319 13.27 28.79 -6.92
N LYS A 320 13.11 29.35 -5.71
CA LYS A 320 14.12 30.20 -5.06
C LYS A 320 14.29 29.84 -3.60
N VAL A 321 15.52 30.00 -3.11
CA VAL A 321 15.83 29.93 -1.68
C VAL A 321 14.99 30.97 -0.93
N GLY A 322 14.41 30.56 0.20
CA GLY A 322 13.52 31.40 1.01
C GLY A 322 12.06 31.38 0.57
N MET A 323 11.71 30.66 -0.52
CA MET A 323 10.31 30.36 -0.80
C MET A 323 9.73 29.45 0.28
N VAL A 324 8.46 29.65 0.61
CA VAL A 324 7.76 28.88 1.65
C VAL A 324 6.57 28.13 1.08
N CYS A 325 6.27 26.98 1.68
CA CYS A 325 5.16 26.12 1.31
C CYS A 325 4.73 25.24 2.50
N GLU A 326 3.79 24.33 2.29
CA GLU A 326 3.36 23.33 3.27
C GLU A 326 3.84 21.94 2.82
N VAL A 327 4.13 21.05 3.76
CA VAL A 327 4.67 19.71 3.46
C VAL A 327 4.09 18.63 4.36
N ILE A 328 3.91 17.42 3.82
CA ILE A 328 3.85 16.20 4.64
C ILE A 328 5.29 15.78 4.92
N ASP A 329 5.72 15.96 6.16
CA ASP A 329 6.99 15.46 6.65
C ASP A 329 6.83 13.97 7.00
N ARG A 330 7.26 13.08 6.10
CA ARG A 330 7.13 11.61 6.26
C ARG A 330 8.18 10.98 7.18
N ILE A 331 9.03 11.81 7.79
CA ILE A 331 10.10 11.37 8.70
C ILE A 331 9.69 11.65 10.14
N ASP A 332 8.89 12.70 10.36
CA ASP A 332 8.35 13.08 11.66
C ASP A 332 7.41 12.01 12.26
N ALA A 333 7.22 12.02 13.58
CA ALA A 333 6.25 11.12 14.22
C ALA A 333 4.80 11.61 14.05
N GLN A 334 4.58 12.91 13.90
CA GLN A 334 3.26 13.54 13.76
C GLN A 334 2.78 13.49 12.31
N GLN A 335 2.21 12.35 11.95
CA GLN A 335 1.77 12.06 10.58
C GLN A 335 0.35 12.59 10.24
N ASN A 336 -0.35 13.25 11.18
CA ASN A 336 -1.70 13.81 10.96
C ASN A 336 -1.73 15.31 10.63
N VAL A 337 -0.58 15.94 10.40
CA VAL A 337 -0.47 17.39 10.15
C VAL A 337 0.30 17.70 8.87
N LEU A 338 0.09 18.90 8.36
CA LEU A 338 1.05 19.54 7.45
C LEU A 338 1.98 20.40 8.27
N LYS A 339 3.26 20.46 7.89
CA LYS A 339 4.23 21.40 8.45
C LYS A 339 4.40 22.60 7.52
N ALA A 340 4.48 23.79 8.09
CA ALA A 340 4.98 24.95 7.37
C ALA A 340 6.48 24.73 7.07
N ALA A 341 6.93 25.02 5.86
CA ALA A 341 8.28 24.69 5.43
C ALA A 341 8.89 25.74 4.48
N ARG A 342 10.22 25.74 4.39
CA ARG A 342 10.99 26.69 3.59
C ARG A 342 12.08 26.02 2.77
N VAL A 343 12.23 26.50 1.55
CA VAL A 343 13.29 26.09 0.63
C VAL A 343 14.62 26.67 1.10
N LEU A 344 15.54 25.80 1.48
CA LEU A 344 16.89 26.16 1.92
C LEU A 344 17.89 26.15 0.76
N LYS A 345 17.73 25.21 -0.17
CA LYS A 345 18.56 25.11 -1.39
C LYS A 345 17.74 24.63 -2.57
N VAL A 346 18.04 25.17 -3.74
CA VAL A 346 17.56 24.66 -5.02
C VAL A 346 18.69 23.84 -5.63
N LEU A 347 18.42 22.57 -5.92
CA LEU A 347 19.39 21.61 -6.42
C LEU A 347 19.15 21.34 -7.91
N LYS A 348 20.02 20.54 -8.52
CA LYS A 348 19.89 20.17 -9.93
C LYS A 348 18.69 19.25 -10.13
N GLU A 349 18.24 19.17 -11.38
CA GLU A 349 17.22 18.18 -11.82
C GLU A 349 15.88 18.24 -11.07
N GLY A 350 15.57 19.37 -10.45
CA GLY A 350 14.26 19.64 -9.86
C GLY A 350 14.19 19.28 -8.39
N TYR A 351 15.29 18.85 -7.79
CA TYR A 351 15.37 18.64 -6.35
C TYR A 351 15.48 19.98 -5.60
N VAL A 352 14.91 20.01 -4.41
CA VAL A 352 15.04 21.10 -3.45
C VAL A 352 15.36 20.52 -2.09
N GLN A 353 16.20 21.22 -1.31
CA GLN A 353 16.34 20.96 0.12
C GLN A 353 15.33 21.84 0.84
N ILE A 354 14.37 21.22 1.52
CA ILE A 354 13.28 21.88 2.22
C ILE A 354 13.35 21.53 3.70
N GLY A 355 13.13 22.52 4.58
CA GLY A 355 13.07 22.29 6.02
C GLY A 355 11.76 22.76 6.62
N PRO A 356 11.13 22.00 7.53
CA PRO A 356 10.06 22.50 8.37
C PRO A 356 10.47 23.77 9.13
N GLU A 357 9.58 24.73 9.27
CA GLU A 357 9.85 25.96 10.01
C GLU A 357 10.01 25.66 11.51
N GLY A 358 11.22 25.91 12.01
CA GLY A 358 11.63 25.67 13.39
C GLY A 358 13.08 26.14 13.64
N PRO A 359 13.54 26.15 14.91
CA PRO A 359 14.94 26.37 15.27
C PRO A 359 15.90 25.41 14.56
N ASP A 360 15.50 24.14 14.39
CA ASP A 360 16.35 23.06 13.87
C ASP A 360 16.13 22.82 12.36
N ILE A 361 15.65 23.83 11.64
CA ILE A 361 15.29 23.75 10.21
C ILE A 361 16.41 23.20 9.32
N ASN A 362 17.70 23.38 9.68
CA ASN A 362 18.80 22.87 8.86
C ASN A 362 18.97 21.36 9.06
N GLU A 363 18.91 20.91 10.30
CA GLU A 363 19.04 19.52 10.74
C GLU A 363 17.84 18.67 10.27
N ASP A 364 16.64 19.25 10.37
CA ASP A 364 15.35 18.65 9.99
C ASP A 364 14.98 18.86 8.52
N SER A 365 15.85 19.53 7.75
CA SER A 365 15.64 19.64 6.32
C SER A 365 15.91 18.34 5.59
N PHE A 366 15.14 18.05 4.55
CA PHE A 366 15.34 16.87 3.72
C PHE A 366 15.27 17.25 2.25
N ILE A 367 15.69 16.31 1.41
CA ILE A 367 15.75 16.49 -0.04
C ILE A 367 14.47 15.89 -0.62
N ILE A 368 13.86 16.62 -1.55
CA ILE A 368 12.62 16.22 -2.19
C ILE A 368 12.58 16.75 -3.62
N HIS A 369 11.99 16.00 -4.53
CA HIS A 369 11.76 16.49 -5.89
C HIS A 369 10.58 17.48 -5.89
N GLN A 370 10.66 18.57 -6.67
CA GLN A 370 9.63 19.60 -6.75
C GLN A 370 8.23 19.08 -7.13
N THR A 371 8.16 17.91 -7.78
CA THR A 371 6.89 17.25 -8.12
C THR A 371 6.52 16.15 -7.15
N SER A 372 7.10 16.12 -5.95
CA SER A 372 6.66 15.18 -4.93
C SER A 372 5.21 15.47 -4.54
N PRO A 373 4.37 14.43 -4.35
CA PRO A 373 3.04 14.62 -3.82
C PRO A 373 3.04 15.11 -2.37
N SER A 374 4.17 15.16 -1.67
CA SER A 374 4.22 15.67 -0.30
C SER A 374 4.29 17.20 -0.20
N LEU A 375 4.37 17.93 -1.31
CA LEU A 375 4.47 19.40 -1.34
C LEU A 375 3.13 20.08 -1.64
N PHE A 376 2.80 21.15 -0.91
CA PHE A 376 1.53 21.88 -1.00
C PHE A 376 1.73 23.40 -0.98
N PRO A 377 0.89 24.18 -1.69
CA PRO A 377 0.96 25.64 -1.63
C PRO A 377 0.55 26.15 -0.24
N VAL A 378 1.08 27.33 0.13
CA VAL A 378 0.67 28.07 1.32
C VAL A 378 -0.86 28.25 1.34
N GLY A 379 -1.49 27.88 2.44
CA GLY A 379 -2.94 27.99 2.64
C GLY A 379 -3.72 26.72 2.27
N TYR A 380 -3.07 25.66 1.79
CA TYR A 380 -3.72 24.38 1.52
C TYR A 380 -4.39 23.83 2.79
N ALA A 381 -3.67 23.81 3.91
CA ALA A 381 -4.16 23.32 5.19
C ALA A 381 -5.43 24.05 5.64
N LYS A 382 -5.41 25.39 5.61
CA LYS A 382 -6.56 26.24 5.93
C LYS A 382 -7.74 25.99 4.98
N LYS A 383 -7.48 25.89 3.68
CA LYS A 383 -8.51 25.68 2.65
C LYS A 383 -9.26 24.36 2.82
N TYR A 384 -8.55 23.29 3.19
CA TYR A 384 -9.13 21.95 3.30
C TYR A 384 -9.36 21.47 4.74
N GLY A 385 -9.10 22.31 5.74
CA GLY A 385 -9.28 21.97 7.15
C GLY A 385 -8.35 20.84 7.60
N VAL A 386 -7.07 20.93 7.22
CA VAL A 386 -5.97 20.10 7.73
C VAL A 386 -5.24 20.92 8.80
N ARG A 387 -4.77 20.27 9.87
CA ARG A 387 -3.98 20.96 10.89
C ARG A 387 -2.62 21.32 10.29
N LEU A 388 -2.24 22.58 10.44
CA LEU A 388 -0.93 23.11 10.08
C LEU A 388 -0.12 23.29 11.36
N THR A 389 1.11 22.82 11.39
CA THR A 389 2.02 23.01 12.52
C THR A 389 3.33 23.65 12.07
N SER A 390 3.97 24.28 13.03
CA SER A 390 5.40 24.58 13.07
C SER A 390 5.88 24.22 14.48
N GLU A 391 7.16 24.37 14.79
CA GLU A 391 7.61 24.23 16.18
C GLU A 391 7.08 25.35 17.12
N ALA A 392 6.55 26.44 16.58
CA ALA A 392 5.78 27.41 17.36
C ALA A 392 4.30 26.98 17.43
N ASP A 393 3.74 26.96 18.65
CA ASP A 393 2.31 26.81 18.88
C ASP A 393 1.50 27.88 18.12
N ASP A 394 0.34 27.49 17.58
CA ASP A 394 -0.60 28.36 16.86
C ASP A 394 -0.03 29.10 15.62
N PHE A 395 0.74 28.41 14.78
CA PHE A 395 1.26 28.97 13.53
C PHE A 395 0.16 29.46 12.57
N ASP A 396 0.31 30.68 12.06
CA ASP A 396 -0.46 31.22 10.93
C ASP A 396 0.46 31.91 9.91
N TRP A 397 0.17 31.67 8.63
CA TRP A 397 0.98 32.20 7.52
C TRP A 397 0.97 33.72 7.45
N GLU A 398 -0.14 34.39 7.76
CA GLU A 398 -0.29 35.83 7.57
C GLU A 398 0.65 36.67 8.46
N PRO A 399 0.70 36.49 9.81
CA PRO A 399 1.68 37.17 10.64
C PRO A 399 3.12 36.69 10.36
N PHE A 400 3.31 35.41 10.03
CA PHE A 400 4.63 34.87 9.72
C PHE A 400 5.26 35.54 8.50
N LEU A 401 4.52 35.63 7.38
CA LEU A 401 4.98 36.25 6.14
C LEU A 401 5.24 37.76 6.32
N ARG A 402 4.38 38.47 7.08
CA ARG A 402 4.60 39.88 7.41
C ARG A 402 5.90 40.12 8.18
N ARG A 403 6.24 39.23 9.11
CA ARG A 403 7.44 39.36 9.95
C ARG A 403 8.72 39.01 9.20
N THR A 404 8.67 38.02 8.32
CA THR A 404 9.86 37.45 7.67
C THR A 404 10.14 38.02 6.28
N ASN A 405 9.11 38.56 5.60
CA ASN A 405 9.14 38.93 4.19
C ASN A 405 9.47 37.77 3.23
N TYR A 406 9.29 36.51 3.67
CA TYR A 406 9.37 35.36 2.77
C TYR A 406 8.24 35.37 1.75
N THR A 407 8.42 34.63 0.66
CA THR A 407 7.46 34.59 -0.44
C THR A 407 6.88 33.19 -0.58
N PRO A 408 5.55 33.03 -0.61
CA PRO A 408 4.94 31.75 -0.96
C PRO A 408 5.41 31.25 -2.32
N ALA A 409 5.72 29.97 -2.43
CA ALA A 409 5.90 29.32 -3.72
C ALA A 409 4.57 29.39 -4.52
N PRO A 410 4.60 29.75 -5.82
CA PRO A 410 3.40 29.83 -6.66
C PRO A 410 2.61 28.52 -6.73
N GLU A 411 1.28 28.59 -6.83
CA GLU A 411 0.41 27.41 -6.87
C GLU A 411 0.73 26.44 -8.02
N HIS A 412 1.17 26.94 -9.18
CA HIS A 412 1.49 26.11 -10.36
C HIS A 412 2.75 25.24 -10.21
N PHE A 413 3.47 25.39 -9.09
CA PHE A 413 4.58 24.51 -8.75
C PHE A 413 4.09 23.13 -8.29
N PHE A 414 2.91 23.07 -7.70
CA PHE A 414 2.38 21.91 -7.01
C PHE A 414 1.39 21.11 -7.87
N HIS A 415 1.07 19.90 -7.42
CA HIS A 415 0.04 19.07 -8.07
C HIS A 415 -1.34 19.67 -7.87
N GLU A 416 -1.90 20.20 -8.94
CA GLU A 416 -3.31 20.58 -8.99
C GLU A 416 -4.17 19.34 -9.22
N VAL A 417 -5.09 19.09 -8.29
CA VAL A 417 -6.03 17.96 -8.35
C VAL A 417 -7.42 18.52 -8.14
N ASP A 418 -8.30 18.23 -9.10
CA ASP A 418 -9.74 18.43 -8.95
C ASP A 418 -10.26 17.48 -7.85
N PRO A 419 -10.75 17.99 -6.70
CA PRO A 419 -11.20 17.14 -5.61
C PRO A 419 -12.32 16.17 -6.01
N SER A 420 -13.10 16.49 -7.04
CA SER A 420 -14.16 15.60 -7.56
C SER A 420 -13.62 14.33 -8.21
N LYS A 421 -12.33 14.31 -8.58
CA LYS A 421 -11.64 13.17 -9.19
C LYS A 421 -10.94 12.27 -8.19
N VAL A 422 -10.95 12.62 -6.90
CA VAL A 422 -10.39 11.76 -5.85
C VAL A 422 -11.30 10.53 -5.68
N PRO A 423 -10.83 9.30 -5.97
CA PRO A 423 -11.65 8.10 -6.03
C PRO A 423 -11.92 7.48 -4.64
N PHE A 424 -11.89 8.28 -3.59
CA PHE A 424 -12.07 7.87 -2.19
C PHE A 424 -13.21 8.63 -1.54
N LYS A 425 -13.86 8.00 -0.58
CA LYS A 425 -14.94 8.60 0.22
C LYS A 425 -14.73 8.28 1.69
N PRO A 426 -15.15 9.18 2.61
CA PRO A 426 -15.19 8.86 4.02
C PRO A 426 -15.95 7.55 4.28
N GLY A 427 -15.43 6.73 5.20
CA GLY A 427 -15.94 5.40 5.53
C GLY A 427 -15.42 4.27 4.65
N PHE A 428 -14.65 4.55 3.59
CA PHE A 428 -14.03 3.49 2.79
C PHE A 428 -12.95 2.75 3.59
N LYS A 429 -13.09 1.43 3.64
CA LYS A 429 -12.13 0.47 4.19
C LYS A 429 -11.03 0.14 3.18
N LEU A 430 -9.80 0.01 3.67
CA LEU A 430 -8.60 -0.31 2.92
C LEU A 430 -7.53 -0.93 3.83
N GLU A 431 -6.38 -1.28 3.27
CA GLU A 431 -5.16 -1.64 4.01
C GLU A 431 -4.20 -0.45 3.91
N ALA A 432 -3.64 0.02 5.03
CA ALA A 432 -2.71 1.15 5.05
C ALA A 432 -1.46 0.82 5.84
N VAL A 433 -0.32 1.35 5.41
CA VAL A 433 0.93 1.27 6.17
C VAL A 433 0.92 2.33 7.25
N ASP A 434 1.00 1.93 8.51
CA ASP A 434 1.33 2.84 9.59
C ASP A 434 2.74 3.40 9.37
N GLN A 435 2.83 4.70 9.11
CA GLN A 435 4.10 5.36 8.83
C GLN A 435 5.01 5.46 10.06
N ASN A 436 4.51 5.28 11.28
CA ASN A 436 5.32 5.30 12.49
C ASN A 436 5.82 3.88 12.82
N GLU A 437 4.90 2.93 12.92
CA GLU A 437 5.20 1.54 13.29
C GLU A 437 5.72 0.68 12.11
N LYS A 438 5.59 1.19 10.88
CA LYS A 438 5.98 0.52 9.61
C LYS A 438 5.30 -0.84 9.40
N VAL A 439 4.12 -1.04 10.00
CA VAL A 439 3.26 -2.23 9.85
C VAL A 439 2.08 -1.95 8.93
N LEU A 440 1.45 -3.01 8.41
CA LEU A 440 0.24 -2.92 7.60
C LEU A 440 -0.99 -3.19 8.44
N CYS A 441 -1.95 -2.28 8.42
CA CYS A 441 -3.14 -2.30 9.27
C CYS A 441 -4.43 -2.20 8.43
N PRO A 442 -5.53 -2.85 8.88
CA PRO A 442 -6.87 -2.50 8.44
C PRO A 442 -7.17 -1.04 8.78
N ALA A 443 -7.67 -0.27 7.82
CA ALA A 443 -7.84 1.16 7.98
C ALA A 443 -9.11 1.67 7.29
N THR A 444 -9.51 2.88 7.70
CA THR A 444 -10.69 3.59 7.19
C THR A 444 -10.32 4.99 6.75
N VAL A 445 -10.81 5.43 5.58
CA VAL A 445 -10.75 6.85 5.21
C VAL A 445 -11.68 7.62 6.15
N LYS A 446 -11.13 8.37 7.10
CA LYS A 446 -11.90 9.23 8.01
C LYS A 446 -12.37 10.49 7.30
N ALA A 447 -11.52 11.12 6.50
CA ALA A 447 -11.88 12.32 5.74
C ALA A 447 -11.11 12.46 4.43
N VAL A 448 -11.71 13.18 3.47
CA VAL A 448 -11.06 13.62 2.23
C VAL A 448 -10.83 15.12 2.32
N LYS A 449 -9.58 15.55 2.24
CA LYS A 449 -9.08 16.91 2.51
C LYS A 449 -8.35 17.45 1.27
N GLY A 450 -9.13 17.73 0.22
CA GLY A 450 -8.58 17.99 -1.11
C GLY A 450 -8.04 16.71 -1.74
N ARG A 451 -6.74 16.65 -2.04
CA ARG A 451 -6.04 15.43 -2.48
C ARG A 451 -5.49 14.56 -1.34
N LEU A 452 -5.58 15.05 -0.10
CA LEU A 452 -5.17 14.30 1.09
C LEU A 452 -6.32 13.46 1.63
N LEU A 453 -5.97 12.27 2.12
CA LEU A 453 -6.85 11.40 2.88
C LEU A 453 -6.37 11.40 4.33
N LEU A 454 -7.27 11.67 5.27
CA LEU A 454 -7.04 11.37 6.67
C LEU A 454 -7.52 9.93 6.89
N VAL A 455 -6.61 9.06 7.29
CA VAL A 455 -6.84 7.63 7.43
C VAL A 455 -6.70 7.25 8.90
N SER A 456 -7.71 6.55 9.43
CA SER A 456 -7.72 6.01 10.79
C SER A 456 -7.46 4.51 10.76
N PHE A 457 -6.65 4.00 11.68
CA PHE A 457 -6.42 2.57 11.82
C PHE A 457 -7.52 1.92 12.67
N ASP A 458 -8.11 0.83 12.19
CA ASP A 458 -9.29 0.25 12.82
C ASP A 458 -8.96 -0.25 14.25
N GLY A 459 -9.78 0.18 15.22
CA GLY A 459 -9.58 -0.12 16.65
C GLY A 459 -8.71 0.89 17.40
N TRP A 460 -7.90 1.69 16.70
CA TRP A 460 -7.02 2.66 17.32
C TRP A 460 -7.70 4.03 17.49
N ASP A 461 -7.19 4.80 18.46
CA ASP A 461 -7.65 6.16 18.74
C ASP A 461 -7.27 7.14 17.61
N GLU A 462 -7.99 8.25 17.49
CA GLU A 462 -7.76 9.25 16.44
C GLU A 462 -6.40 9.96 16.51
N ASN A 463 -5.71 9.89 17.65
CA ASN A 463 -4.34 10.37 17.77
C ASN A 463 -3.35 9.60 16.86
N TYR A 464 -3.73 8.41 16.40
CA TYR A 464 -2.96 7.59 15.46
C TYR A 464 -3.38 7.81 14.00
N ASP A 465 -4.35 8.69 13.71
CA ASP A 465 -4.72 9.00 12.33
C ASP A 465 -3.51 9.52 11.55
N GLN A 466 -3.45 9.27 10.25
CA GLN A 466 -2.34 9.71 9.40
C GLN A 466 -2.83 10.29 8.07
N LEU A 467 -2.07 11.24 7.53
CA LEU A 467 -2.33 11.87 6.23
C LEU A 467 -1.57 11.16 5.12
N TYR A 468 -2.27 10.93 4.01
CA TYR A 468 -1.69 10.39 2.79
C TYR A 468 -2.17 11.18 1.60
N ASP A 469 -1.31 11.37 0.58
CA ASP A 469 -1.85 11.67 -0.75
C ASP A 469 -2.72 10.51 -1.21
N PHE A 470 -3.83 10.78 -1.89
CA PHE A 470 -4.71 9.73 -2.39
C PHE A 470 -4.05 8.78 -3.39
N ARG A 471 -2.90 9.15 -3.97
CA ARG A 471 -2.09 8.29 -4.86
C ARG A 471 -0.91 7.63 -4.13
N SER A 472 -0.85 7.72 -2.80
CA SER A 472 0.22 7.10 -2.02
C SER A 472 0.22 5.58 -2.22
N ASN A 473 1.41 5.01 -2.42
CA ASN A 473 1.61 3.56 -2.48
C ASN A 473 1.58 2.88 -1.11
N GLU A 474 1.44 3.68 -0.04
CA GLU A 474 1.21 3.21 1.33
C GLU A 474 -0.28 2.97 1.61
N LEU A 475 -1.17 3.31 0.67
CA LEU A 475 -2.58 2.96 0.66
C LEU A 475 -2.82 1.79 -0.29
N LEU A 476 -3.49 0.75 0.18
CA LEU A 476 -3.62 -0.51 -0.53
C LEU A 476 -5.07 -1.03 -0.52
N PRO A 477 -5.54 -1.64 -1.61
CA PRO A 477 -6.85 -2.28 -1.63
C PRO A 477 -6.88 -3.48 -0.69
N ILE A 478 -8.06 -3.80 -0.14
CA ILE A 478 -8.22 -5.03 0.66
C ILE A 478 -7.83 -6.28 -0.14
N GLY A 479 -7.09 -7.18 0.50
CA GLY A 479 -6.52 -8.39 -0.10
C GLY A 479 -5.09 -8.23 -0.60
N TRP A 480 -4.50 -7.02 -0.57
CA TRP A 480 -3.12 -6.82 -0.99
C TRP A 480 -2.13 -7.59 -0.11
N CYS A 481 -2.29 -7.55 1.21
CA CYS A 481 -1.48 -8.31 2.15
C CYS A 481 -1.56 -9.82 1.88
N GLU A 482 -2.76 -10.35 1.63
CA GLU A 482 -2.95 -11.77 1.30
C GLU A 482 -2.25 -12.13 -0.02
N MET A 483 -2.34 -11.25 -1.03
CA MET A 483 -1.69 -11.41 -2.34
C MET A 483 -0.17 -11.55 -2.22
N VAL A 484 0.45 -10.57 -1.57
CA VAL A 484 1.92 -10.46 -1.48
C VAL A 484 2.49 -11.37 -0.40
N GLY A 485 1.65 -11.79 0.57
CA GLY A 485 2.10 -12.55 1.72
C GLY A 485 2.62 -11.67 2.85
N TYR A 486 2.11 -10.45 2.98
CA TYR A 486 2.46 -9.55 4.07
C TYR A 486 1.52 -9.78 5.26
N VAL A 487 2.02 -9.58 6.49
CA VAL A 487 1.18 -9.66 7.69
C VAL A 487 0.34 -8.41 7.81
N LEU A 488 -0.97 -8.57 7.75
CA LEU A 488 -1.95 -7.56 8.12
C LEU A 488 -2.22 -7.67 9.63
N GLN A 489 -2.05 -6.58 10.37
CA GLN A 489 -2.32 -6.55 11.81
C GLN A 489 -3.81 -6.75 12.11
N GLU A 490 -4.11 -7.23 13.31
CA GLU A 490 -5.48 -7.23 13.83
C GLU A 490 -5.90 -5.80 14.18
N PRO A 491 -7.19 -5.45 13.97
CA PRO A 491 -7.75 -4.25 14.58
C PRO A 491 -7.58 -4.33 16.10
N GLU A 492 -7.28 -3.20 16.74
CA GLU A 492 -7.16 -3.16 18.20
C GLU A 492 -8.52 -3.40 18.86
N ASN A 493 -8.54 -4.22 19.92
CA ASN A 493 -9.75 -4.57 20.66
C ASN A 493 -9.88 -3.65 21.88
N ASN A 494 -10.71 -2.61 21.77
CA ASN A 494 -10.85 -1.62 22.85
C ASN A 494 -11.52 -2.17 24.12
N GLU A 495 -12.24 -3.30 24.04
CA GLU A 495 -12.85 -3.95 25.22
C GLU A 495 -11.80 -4.41 26.27
N SER A 496 -10.58 -4.74 25.84
CA SER A 496 -9.49 -5.11 26.76
C SER A 496 -8.92 -3.91 27.53
N LYS A 497 -8.94 -2.70 26.94
CA LYS A 497 -8.44 -1.48 27.59
C LYS A 497 -9.42 -0.92 28.60
N ASP A 498 -10.72 -1.05 28.34
CA ASP A 498 -11.74 -0.65 29.31
C ASP A 498 -11.70 -1.55 30.58
N LEU A 499 -11.44 -2.86 30.41
CA LEU A 499 -11.27 -3.78 31.54
C LEU A 499 -9.94 -3.59 32.30
N GLU A 500 -8.85 -3.27 31.60
CA GLU A 500 -7.56 -2.93 32.24
C GLU A 500 -7.62 -1.56 32.92
N ALA A 501 -8.33 -0.58 32.35
CA ALA A 501 -8.54 0.73 32.97
C ALA A 501 -9.49 0.66 34.17
N GLU A 502 -10.54 -0.17 34.13
CA GLU A 502 -11.39 -0.44 35.30
C GLU A 502 -10.60 -1.16 36.41
N GLN A 503 -9.74 -2.13 36.06
CA GLN A 503 -8.88 -2.81 37.06
C GLN A 503 -7.83 -1.90 37.69
N VAL A 504 -7.23 -0.97 36.92
CA VAL A 504 -6.28 0.00 37.46
C VAL A 504 -6.96 1.05 38.35
N MET A 505 -8.19 1.46 38.01
CA MET A 505 -8.96 2.36 38.89
C MET A 505 -9.44 1.66 40.18
N ASP A 506 -9.79 0.37 40.11
CA ASP A 506 -10.15 -0.41 41.31
C ASP A 506 -8.93 -0.66 42.23
N GLU A 507 -7.72 -0.82 41.68
CA GLU A 507 -6.49 -0.96 42.48
C GLU A 507 -6.05 0.37 43.13
N ASP A 508 -6.25 1.52 42.46
CA ASP A 508 -5.93 2.84 43.01
C ASP A 508 -6.95 3.30 44.09
N GLU A 509 -8.21 2.84 44.06
CA GLU A 509 -9.20 3.10 45.11
C GLU A 509 -8.99 2.24 46.37
N GLU A 510 -8.38 1.04 46.27
CA GLU A 510 -8.09 0.19 47.44
C GLU A 510 -6.86 0.64 48.25
N ASP A 511 -5.95 1.42 47.66
CA ASP A 511 -4.72 1.89 48.33
C ASP A 511 -4.87 3.24 49.07
N GLU A 512 -5.94 4.01 48.85
CA GLU A 512 -6.16 5.29 49.57
C GLU A 512 -6.73 5.12 50.99
N ASP A 513 -7.21 3.93 51.39
CA ASP A 513 -7.90 3.74 52.68
C ASP A 513 -6.98 3.22 53.82
N SER A 514 -5.64 3.28 53.66
CA SER A 514 -4.69 2.77 54.67
C SER A 514 -3.63 3.80 55.17
N ALA A 515 -4.05 5.01 55.54
CA ALA A 515 -3.19 5.94 56.30
C ALA A 515 -3.34 5.78 57.84
N PRO A 516 -2.25 5.68 58.63
CA PRO A 516 -2.32 5.36 60.05
C PRO A 516 -2.64 6.57 60.95
N VAL A 517 -3.58 6.38 61.88
CA VAL A 517 -3.95 7.35 62.92
C VAL A 517 -2.81 7.56 63.92
N SER A 518 -2.26 8.78 63.95
CA SER A 518 -1.26 9.20 64.95
C SER A 518 -1.89 9.28 66.36
N LYS A 519 -1.38 8.53 67.33
CA LYS A 519 -1.64 8.74 68.76
C LYS A 519 -0.53 9.59 69.38
N LYS A 520 -0.87 10.83 69.72
CA LYS A 520 -0.12 11.67 70.66
C LYS A 520 -0.19 11.05 72.07
N SER A 521 0.96 10.77 72.67
CA SER A 521 1.07 10.53 74.11
C SER A 521 1.27 11.86 74.84
N ARG A 522 0.55 12.05 75.95
CA ARG A 522 0.73 13.11 76.93
C ARG A 522 0.91 12.43 78.30
N MET A 523 2.07 12.67 78.91
CA MET A 523 2.44 12.64 80.33
C MET A 523 1.74 11.65 81.27
N GLU A 524 2.50 10.73 81.87
CA GLU A 524 3.09 10.84 83.22
C GLU A 524 4.29 9.90 83.37
#